data_AF-A9IHZ5-F1
#
_entry.id   AF-A9IHZ5-F1
#
_cell.length_a   1.000
_cell.length_b   1.000
_cell.length_c   1.000
_cell.angle_alpha   90.00
_cell.angle_beta   90.00
_cell.angle_gamma   90.00
#
_symmetry.space_group_name_H-M   'P 1'
#
loop_
_entity.id
_entity.type
_entity.pdbx_description
1 polymer ?
#
loop_
_entity_poly.entity_id
_entity_poly.type
_entity_poly.pdbx_seq_one_letter_code
_entity_poly.pdbx_strand_id
1 'polypeptide(L)'
;MRRHLAACQAHYFGNAKQSWIQAGTEPKHVSSPGAGPCRVAWLALLITTLLNQSTAILPDAPLLRRDTVSETVPVMDTALPTHAQRLTALRRQLILDAAQRVFERDGLEKTTVRAIAKEAGCTTGAIYPWFGGKEAIYAELLEASLERLRDRLASALAQGGGGAARRVIEAFFGYYAERATEFSLGMYLFQGLGPRGLGREADDRLNARLRGCVDLLGRGLRAAKPWPDEMVAVEQMQVFTYLMGLLLLFHTRRLKSLDQQAAGLLERYCATLEQR
;
A
#
# COMPACT_ATOMS: atom_id res chain seq x y z
N MET A 1 -10.38 23.99 -30.89
CA MET A 1 -9.69 22.91 -30.12
C MET A 1 -10.59 22.09 -29.17
N ARG A 2 -11.92 22.26 -29.17
CA ARG A 2 -12.86 21.42 -28.38
C ARG A 2 -13.62 20.35 -29.18
N ARG A 3 -13.46 20.28 -30.50
CA ARG A 3 -14.13 19.28 -31.37
C ARG A 3 -13.30 18.02 -31.66
N HIS A 4 -11.99 18.02 -31.42
CA HIS A 4 -11.14 16.83 -31.63
C HIS A 4 -11.11 15.86 -30.44
N LEU A 5 -11.42 16.32 -29.22
CA LEU A 5 -11.48 15.44 -28.03
C LEU A 5 -12.77 14.60 -27.95
N ALA A 6 -13.87 15.06 -28.54
CA ALA A 6 -15.14 14.32 -28.59
C ALA A 6 -15.11 13.14 -29.61
N ALA A 7 -14.24 13.21 -30.62
CA ALA A 7 -14.13 12.16 -31.64
C ALA A 7 -13.31 10.93 -31.18
N CYS A 8 -12.38 11.09 -30.23
CA CYS A 8 -11.60 9.97 -29.69
C CYS A 8 -12.35 9.15 -28.63
N GLN A 9 -13.32 9.73 -27.91
CA GLN A 9 -14.10 8.99 -26.90
C GLN A 9 -15.17 8.06 -27.50
N ALA A 10 -15.71 8.38 -28.67
CA ALA A 10 -16.75 7.56 -29.31
C ALA A 10 -16.22 6.28 -29.97
N HIS A 11 -14.95 6.25 -30.39
CA HIS A 11 -14.40 5.13 -31.15
C HIS A 11 -13.98 3.94 -30.26
N TYR A 12 -13.72 4.15 -28.97
CA TYR A 12 -13.24 3.09 -28.07
C TYR A 12 -14.34 2.36 -27.28
N PHE A 13 -15.55 2.94 -27.15
CA PHE A 13 -16.66 2.35 -26.39
C PHE A 13 -17.81 1.78 -27.25
N GLY A 14 -17.77 1.95 -28.58
CA GLY A 14 -18.89 1.60 -29.47
C GLY A 14 -18.98 0.14 -29.93
N ASN A 15 -17.87 -0.61 -29.99
CA ASN A 15 -17.85 -1.90 -30.71
C ASN A 15 -17.93 -3.18 -29.86
N ALA A 16 -17.94 -3.10 -28.52
CA ALA A 16 -18.00 -4.29 -27.67
C ALA A 16 -19.42 -4.75 -27.31
N LYS A 17 -20.46 -3.95 -27.60
CA LYS A 17 -21.84 -4.23 -27.16
C LYS A 17 -22.76 -4.85 -28.22
N GLN A 18 -22.35 -4.91 -29.49
CA GLN A 18 -23.22 -5.38 -30.58
C GLN A 18 -22.96 -6.79 -31.11
N SER A 19 -21.86 -7.47 -30.73
CA SER A 19 -21.59 -8.83 -31.24
C SER A 19 -22.16 -9.98 -30.41
N TRP A 20 -22.87 -9.71 -29.30
CA TRP A 20 -23.32 -10.75 -28.36
C TRP A 20 -24.82 -11.06 -28.40
N ILE A 21 -25.59 -10.46 -29.32
CA ILE A 21 -27.07 -10.63 -29.40
C ILE A 21 -27.52 -11.45 -30.63
N GLN A 22 -26.63 -11.88 -31.54
CA GLN A 22 -27.04 -12.58 -32.79
C GLN A 22 -26.36 -13.93 -33.10
N ALA A 23 -26.07 -14.76 -32.09
CA ALA A 23 -25.72 -16.17 -32.36
C ALA A 23 -26.39 -17.09 -31.34
N GLY A 24 -27.67 -17.37 -31.55
CA GLY A 24 -28.36 -18.48 -30.91
C GLY A 24 -27.90 -19.79 -31.54
N THR A 25 -27.00 -20.51 -30.87
CA THR A 25 -26.82 -21.97 -30.99
C THR A 25 -26.07 -22.44 -29.74
N GLU A 26 -26.65 -23.41 -29.02
CA GLU A 26 -25.93 -24.16 -27.97
C GLU A 26 -24.73 -24.90 -28.56
N PRO A 27 -23.62 -25.02 -27.80
CA PRO A 27 -22.75 -26.17 -27.97
C PRO A 27 -22.49 -26.90 -26.64
N LYS A 28 -22.93 -28.15 -26.67
CA LYS A 28 -22.38 -29.38 -26.08
C LYS A 28 -21.07 -29.26 -25.28
N HIS A 29 -21.11 -29.91 -24.11
CA HIS A 29 -19.97 -30.35 -23.30
C HIS A 29 -18.77 -30.82 -24.16
N VAL A 30 -17.65 -30.10 -24.05
CA VAL A 30 -16.31 -30.62 -24.34
C VAL A 30 -15.40 -30.22 -23.17
N SER A 31 -14.90 -31.23 -22.47
CA SER A 31 -13.88 -31.15 -21.44
C SER A 31 -12.49 -31.22 -22.08
N SER A 32 -11.63 -30.22 -21.84
CA SER A 32 -10.15 -30.33 -21.90
C SER A 32 -9.46 -29.05 -21.37
N PRO A 33 -8.23 -29.16 -20.81
CA PRO A 33 -7.66 -28.20 -19.88
C PRO A 33 -6.62 -27.27 -20.51
N GLY A 34 -6.43 -26.09 -19.90
CA GLY A 34 -5.20 -25.30 -20.07
C GLY A 34 -5.31 -24.06 -20.96
N ALA A 35 -5.91 -22.99 -20.43
CA ALA A 35 -5.60 -21.60 -20.77
C ALA A 35 -6.30 -20.68 -19.76
N GLY A 36 -5.61 -20.32 -18.67
CA GLY A 36 -6.12 -19.31 -17.75
C GLY A 36 -6.01 -17.92 -18.39
N PRO A 37 -7.03 -17.05 -18.30
CA PRO A 37 -6.98 -15.72 -18.91
C PRO A 37 -5.90 -14.84 -18.26
N CYS A 38 -5.20 -14.06 -19.10
CA CYS A 38 -4.04 -13.24 -18.77
C CYS A 38 -4.24 -12.34 -17.54
N ARG A 39 -3.39 -12.55 -16.52
CA ARG A 39 -3.37 -11.89 -15.20
C ARG A 39 -3.15 -10.36 -15.21
N VAL A 40 -2.90 -9.74 -16.36
CA VAL A 40 -2.59 -8.30 -16.48
C VAL A 40 -3.86 -7.44 -16.67
N ALA A 41 -4.95 -8.03 -17.17
CA ALA A 41 -6.20 -7.29 -17.44
C ALA A 41 -6.97 -6.87 -16.16
N TRP A 42 -6.67 -7.50 -15.01
CA TRP A 42 -7.39 -7.28 -13.76
C TRP A 42 -6.93 -6.07 -12.96
N LEU A 43 -5.69 -5.61 -13.15
CA LEU A 43 -5.16 -4.40 -12.50
C LEU A 43 -5.88 -3.12 -12.98
N ALA A 44 -6.39 -3.11 -14.21
CA ALA A 44 -7.11 -1.96 -14.78
C ALA A 44 -8.55 -1.82 -14.25
N LEU A 45 -9.20 -2.91 -13.82
CA LEU A 45 -10.59 -2.88 -13.33
C LEU A 45 -10.69 -2.47 -11.86
N LEU A 46 -9.63 -2.66 -11.08
CA LEU A 46 -9.57 -2.36 -9.65
C LEU A 46 -9.32 -0.87 -9.37
N ILE A 47 -8.70 -0.16 -10.32
CA ILE A 47 -8.48 1.29 -10.27
C ILE A 47 -9.80 2.06 -10.50
N THR A 48 -10.76 1.50 -11.24
CA THR A 48 -12.04 2.14 -11.55
C THR A 48 -13.07 2.04 -10.42
N THR A 49 -13.05 0.97 -9.61
CA THR A 49 -14.04 0.76 -8.54
C THR A 49 -13.75 1.56 -7.26
N LEU A 50 -12.51 2.02 -7.06
CA LEU A 50 -12.13 2.84 -5.90
C LEU A 50 -12.43 4.34 -6.08
N LEU A 51 -12.79 4.79 -7.29
CA LEU A 51 -13.08 6.19 -7.60
C LEU A 51 -14.57 6.58 -7.52
N ASN A 52 -15.47 5.67 -7.13
CA ASN A 52 -16.93 5.89 -7.23
C ASN A 52 -17.73 5.71 -5.92
N GLN A 53 -17.15 5.95 -4.75
CA GLN A 53 -17.90 5.94 -3.47
C GLN A 53 -17.66 7.18 -2.61
N SER A 54 -17.78 8.36 -3.21
CA SER A 54 -18.00 9.61 -2.47
C SER A 54 -19.24 10.31 -2.98
N THR A 55 -20.35 10.19 -2.24
CA THR A 55 -21.33 11.25 -1.97
C THR A 55 -22.31 10.73 -0.92
N ALA A 56 -22.06 11.06 0.35
CA ALA A 56 -23.11 11.11 1.37
C ALA A 56 -22.86 12.36 2.20
N ILE A 57 -23.61 13.40 1.87
CA ILE A 57 -23.69 14.68 2.56
C ILE A 57 -24.48 14.46 3.84
N LEU A 58 -23.90 14.82 5.00
CA LEU A 58 -24.60 14.88 6.29
C LEU A 58 -25.04 16.34 6.55
N PRO A 59 -26.29 16.59 6.98
CA PRO A 59 -26.77 17.94 7.28
C PRO A 59 -26.38 18.43 8.68
N ASP A 60 -26.39 19.75 8.82
CA ASP A 60 -25.86 20.58 9.90
C ASP A 60 -26.36 20.25 11.32
N ALA A 61 -25.43 20.23 12.28
CA ALA A 61 -25.70 20.15 13.71
C ALA A 61 -25.64 21.56 14.36
N PRO A 62 -26.57 21.90 15.28
CA PRO A 62 -26.71 23.26 15.80
C PRO A 62 -25.62 23.66 16.82
N LEU A 63 -25.31 24.95 16.79
CA LEU A 63 -24.34 25.65 17.63
C LEU A 63 -24.72 25.59 19.12
N LEU A 64 -23.96 24.83 19.92
CA LEU A 64 -24.02 24.86 21.38
C LEU A 64 -23.14 25.99 21.93
N ARG A 65 -23.76 26.80 22.79
CA ARG A 65 -23.18 27.96 23.49
C ARG A 65 -21.94 27.56 24.30
N ARG A 66 -20.95 28.45 24.28
CA ARG A 66 -19.77 28.42 25.16
C ARG A 66 -20.18 28.78 26.58
N ASP A 67 -20.35 27.78 27.42
CA ASP A 67 -20.25 27.95 28.87
C ASP A 67 -18.80 27.66 29.28
N THR A 68 -18.21 28.62 29.98
CA THR A 68 -16.82 28.62 30.47
C THR A 68 -16.60 27.49 31.48
N VAL A 69 -15.88 26.45 31.08
CA VAL A 69 -15.36 25.42 31.99
C VAL A 69 -13.88 25.69 32.23
N SER A 70 -13.57 25.94 33.50
CA SER A 70 -12.22 26.03 34.07
C SER A 70 -11.38 24.80 33.67
N GLU A 71 -10.36 25.00 32.84
CA GLU A 71 -9.35 23.99 32.49
C GLU A 71 -8.51 23.62 33.72
N THR A 72 -8.88 22.57 34.43
CA THR A 72 -7.88 21.74 35.10
C THR A 72 -7.43 20.68 34.09
N VAL A 73 -6.27 20.90 33.49
CA VAL A 73 -5.59 19.90 32.66
C VAL A 73 -5.37 18.66 33.53
N PRO A 74 -5.92 17.48 33.20
CA PRO A 74 -5.56 16.27 33.91
C PRO A 74 -4.10 15.97 33.58
N VAL A 75 -3.24 16.02 34.60
CA VAL A 75 -1.86 15.58 34.49
C VAL A 75 -1.89 14.11 34.08
N MET A 76 -1.47 13.84 32.86
CA MET A 76 -1.30 12.48 32.36
C MET A 76 -0.10 11.88 33.09
N ASP A 77 -0.39 11.10 34.12
CA ASP A 77 0.57 10.39 34.95
C ASP A 77 1.23 9.30 34.09
N THR A 78 2.34 9.64 33.42
CA THR A 78 3.14 8.68 32.64
C THR A 78 3.95 7.82 33.60
N ALA A 79 3.29 6.92 34.33
CA ALA A 79 3.96 5.91 35.14
C ALA A 79 4.85 5.03 34.25
N LEU A 80 6.14 4.94 34.58
CA LEU A 80 7.11 4.11 33.85
C LEU A 80 6.66 2.64 33.82
N PRO A 81 6.82 1.93 32.69
CA PRO A 81 6.35 0.56 32.56
C PRO A 81 7.04 -0.37 33.57
N THR A 82 6.24 -1.22 34.19
CA THR A 82 6.70 -2.19 35.19
C THR A 82 7.71 -3.17 34.58
N HIS A 83 8.53 -3.79 35.41
CA HIS A 83 9.51 -4.80 34.97
C HIS A 83 8.83 -5.94 34.18
N ALA A 84 7.63 -6.36 34.61
CA ALA A 84 6.84 -7.38 33.92
C ALA A 84 6.38 -6.93 32.52
N GLN A 85 5.92 -5.68 32.37
CA GLN A 85 5.54 -5.12 31.08
C GLN A 85 6.73 -5.04 30.12
N ARG A 86 7.92 -4.65 30.62
CA ARG A 86 9.16 -4.61 29.83
C ARG A 86 9.58 -6.00 29.33
N LEU A 87 9.53 -7.02 30.19
CA LEU A 87 9.87 -8.39 29.81
C LEU A 87 8.90 -8.96 28.76
N THR A 88 7.61 -8.65 28.91
CA THR A 88 6.56 -8.97 27.95
C THR A 88 6.83 -8.34 26.58
N ALA A 89 7.09 -7.03 26.54
CA ALA A 89 7.41 -6.32 25.30
C ALA A 89 8.67 -6.90 24.62
N LEU A 90 9.70 -7.23 25.40
CA LEU A 90 10.93 -7.85 24.89
C LEU A 90 10.64 -9.20 24.21
N ARG A 91 9.85 -10.07 24.86
CA ARG A 91 9.49 -11.39 24.29
C ARG A 91 8.72 -11.25 22.99
N ARG A 92 7.78 -10.31 22.95
CA ARG A 92 7.00 -10.02 21.75
C ARG A 92 7.91 -9.54 20.61
N GLN A 93 8.87 -8.66 20.90
CA GLN A 93 9.84 -8.18 19.92
C GLN A 93 10.75 -9.31 19.41
N LEU A 94 11.23 -10.20 20.28
CA LEU A 94 12.04 -11.36 19.87
C LEU A 94 11.30 -12.27 18.87
N ILE A 95 9.99 -12.45 19.05
CA ILE A 95 9.16 -13.23 18.11
C ILE A 95 9.02 -12.49 16.77
N LEU A 96 8.82 -11.17 16.78
CA LEU A 96 8.74 -10.36 15.56
C LEU A 96 10.07 -10.39 14.78
N ASP A 97 11.20 -10.23 15.45
CA ASP A 97 12.53 -10.28 14.84
C ASP A 97 12.82 -11.66 14.25
N ALA A 98 12.45 -12.73 14.96
CA ALA A 98 12.54 -14.09 14.47
C ALA A 98 11.63 -14.31 13.24
N ALA A 99 10.40 -13.82 13.28
CA ALA A 99 9.49 -13.92 12.15
C ALA A 99 10.02 -13.18 10.93
N GLN A 100 10.59 -11.98 11.10
CA GLN A 100 11.22 -11.24 10.01
C GLN A 100 12.35 -12.05 9.35
N ARG A 101 13.25 -12.66 10.13
CA ARG A 101 14.34 -13.50 9.60
C ARG A 101 13.81 -14.73 8.85
N VAL A 102 12.74 -15.35 9.36
CA VAL A 102 12.12 -16.51 8.71
C VAL A 102 11.43 -16.09 7.40
N PHE A 103 10.73 -14.95 7.39
CA PHE A 103 10.12 -14.41 6.17
C PHE A 103 11.16 -14.02 5.12
N GLU A 104 12.29 -13.45 5.53
CA GLU A 104 13.45 -13.17 4.67
C GLU A 104 14.00 -14.42 4.00
N ARG A 105 14.13 -15.50 4.76
CA ARG A 105 14.75 -16.74 4.30
C ARG A 105 13.81 -17.62 3.47
N ASP A 106 12.60 -17.83 3.96
CA ASP A 106 11.69 -18.87 3.48
C ASP A 106 10.52 -18.28 2.64
N GLY A 107 10.29 -16.97 2.72
CA GLY A 107 9.11 -16.30 2.17
C GLY A 107 7.86 -16.53 3.03
N LEU A 108 6.85 -15.67 2.86
CA LEU A 108 5.64 -15.69 3.70
C LEU A 108 4.81 -16.97 3.53
N GLU A 109 4.71 -17.48 2.30
CA GLU A 109 3.88 -18.64 1.98
C GLU A 109 4.38 -19.92 2.68
N LYS A 110 5.69 -20.17 2.63
CA LYS A 110 6.32 -21.38 3.19
C LYS A 110 6.54 -21.29 4.69
N THR A 111 6.44 -20.09 5.26
CA THR A 111 6.65 -19.87 6.69
C THR A 111 5.51 -20.46 7.52
N THR A 112 5.89 -21.11 8.63
CA THR A 112 4.97 -21.67 9.62
C THR A 112 5.23 -21.08 11.00
N VAL A 113 4.20 -21.05 11.85
CA VAL A 113 4.34 -20.62 13.27
C VAL A 113 5.40 -21.46 14.01
N ARG A 114 5.54 -22.75 13.66
CA ARG A 114 6.58 -23.62 14.20
C ARG A 114 7.99 -23.18 13.81
N ALA A 115 8.21 -22.74 12.57
CA ALA A 115 9.49 -22.22 12.12
C ALA A 115 9.85 -20.93 12.86
N ILE A 116 8.88 -20.04 13.04
CA ILE A 116 9.05 -18.80 13.83
C ILE A 116 9.38 -19.12 15.29
N ALA A 117 8.67 -20.05 15.91
CA ALA A 117 8.93 -20.47 17.29
C ALA A 117 10.35 -21.03 17.47
N LYS A 118 10.78 -21.87 16.52
CA LYS A 118 12.14 -22.43 16.50
C LYS A 118 13.19 -21.33 16.39
N GLU A 119 12.98 -20.35 15.50
CA GLU A 119 13.88 -19.20 15.32
C GLU A 119 13.91 -18.28 16.55
N ALA A 120 12.76 -18.12 17.23
CA ALA A 120 12.64 -17.30 18.44
C ALA A 120 13.13 -18.00 19.71
N GLY A 121 13.51 -19.29 19.64
CA GLY A 121 13.90 -20.07 20.81
C GLY A 121 12.75 -20.34 21.80
N CYS A 122 11.51 -20.40 21.31
CA CYS A 122 10.32 -20.63 22.15
C CYS A 122 9.47 -21.80 21.63
N THR A 123 8.45 -22.19 22.41
CA THR A 123 7.49 -23.21 21.98
C THR A 123 6.44 -22.60 21.05
N THR A 124 5.87 -23.39 20.13
CA THR A 124 4.78 -22.92 19.26
C THR A 124 3.59 -22.39 20.08
N GLY A 125 3.28 -23.03 21.21
CA GLY A 125 2.23 -22.61 22.14
C GLY A 125 2.50 -21.24 22.76
N ALA A 126 3.76 -20.80 22.85
CA ALA A 126 4.11 -19.48 23.35
C ALA A 126 3.75 -18.36 22.36
N ILE A 127 3.58 -18.63 21.05
CA ILE A 127 3.26 -17.60 20.05
C ILE A 127 1.76 -17.24 20.02
N TYR A 128 0.89 -18.25 20.14
CA TYR A 128 -0.56 -18.06 19.99
C TYR A 128 -1.17 -17.01 20.94
N PRO A 129 -0.79 -16.93 22.23
CA PRO A 129 -1.30 -15.90 23.13
C PRO A 129 -0.94 -14.46 22.71
N TRP A 130 0.16 -14.27 21.97
CA TRP A 130 0.60 -12.94 21.54
C TRP A 130 -0.01 -12.51 20.22
N PHE A 131 -0.08 -13.42 19.26
CA PHE A 131 -0.39 -13.06 17.87
C PHE A 131 -1.52 -13.90 17.25
N GLY A 132 -1.95 -14.99 17.86
CA GLY A 132 -3.01 -15.85 17.29
C GLY A 132 -2.65 -16.59 15.98
N GLY A 133 -1.52 -16.28 15.33
CA GLY A 133 -1.09 -16.95 14.10
C GLY A 133 0.01 -16.21 13.34
N LYS A 134 0.42 -16.76 12.19
CA LYS A 134 1.44 -16.12 11.33
C LYS A 134 0.91 -14.87 10.65
N GLU A 135 -0.39 -14.84 10.39
CA GLU A 135 -1.10 -13.75 9.73
C GLU A 135 -1.04 -12.49 10.59
N ALA A 136 -1.33 -12.55 11.89
CA ALA A 136 -1.23 -11.36 12.74
C ALA A 136 0.22 -10.88 12.91
N ILE A 137 1.19 -11.80 12.99
CA ILE A 137 2.62 -11.43 12.99
C ILE A 137 2.96 -10.66 11.72
N TYR A 138 2.50 -11.13 10.57
CA TYR A 138 2.63 -10.44 9.30
C TYR A 138 1.99 -9.05 9.32
N ALA A 139 0.75 -8.93 9.81
CA ALA A 139 0.05 -7.64 9.90
C ALA A 139 0.87 -6.63 10.71
N GLU A 140 1.41 -7.06 11.84
CA GLU A 140 2.20 -6.19 12.71
C GLU A 140 3.53 -5.75 12.10
N LEU A 141 4.24 -6.66 11.42
CA LEU A 141 5.48 -6.31 10.73
C LEU A 141 5.21 -5.30 9.60
N LEU A 142 4.13 -5.50 8.84
CA LEU A 142 3.73 -4.58 7.78
C LEU A 142 3.27 -3.23 8.35
N GLU A 143 2.56 -3.24 9.47
CA GLU A 143 2.16 -2.05 10.22
C GLU A 143 3.38 -1.24 10.67
N ALA A 144 4.40 -1.90 11.24
CA ALA A 144 5.64 -1.25 11.64
C ALA A 144 6.44 -0.73 10.43
N SER A 145 6.41 -1.45 9.30
CA SER A 145 7.01 -1.02 8.03
C SER A 145 6.36 0.25 7.48
N LEU A 146 5.02 0.29 7.42
CA LEU A 146 4.26 1.46 6.97
C LEU A 146 4.48 2.68 7.87
N GLU A 147 4.60 2.48 9.19
CA GLU A 147 4.90 3.58 10.12
C GLU A 147 6.28 4.19 9.84
N ARG A 148 7.32 3.35 9.70
CA ARG A 148 8.67 3.81 9.35
C ARG A 148 8.73 4.49 7.99
N LEU A 149 8.00 3.96 7.01
CA LEU A 149 7.87 4.59 5.70
C LEU A 149 7.25 5.98 5.85
N ARG A 150 6.11 6.10 6.53
CA ARG A 150 5.42 7.37 6.76
C ARG A 150 6.37 8.39 7.38
N ASP A 151 7.14 8.00 8.39
CA ASP A 151 8.09 8.90 9.06
C ASP A 151 9.20 9.37 8.11
N ARG A 152 9.74 8.49 7.27
CA ARG A 152 10.73 8.85 6.24
C ARG A 152 10.15 9.82 5.20
N LEU A 153 8.91 9.59 4.75
CA LEU A 153 8.23 10.47 3.80
C LEU A 153 7.90 11.85 4.43
N ALA A 154 7.44 11.86 5.68
CA ALA A 154 7.16 13.09 6.42
C ALA A 154 8.43 13.93 6.62
N SER A 155 9.56 13.28 6.96
CA SER A 155 10.86 13.94 7.06
C SER A 155 11.31 14.54 5.72
N ALA A 156 11.14 13.82 4.61
CA ALA A 156 11.48 14.32 3.27
C ALA A 156 10.61 15.54 2.84
N LEU A 157 9.34 15.54 3.25
CA LEU A 157 8.41 16.63 3.00
C LEU A 157 8.75 17.88 3.83
N ALA A 158 9.10 17.69 5.11
CA ALA A 158 9.42 18.77 6.05
C ALA A 158 10.62 19.63 5.64
N GLN A 159 11.50 19.12 4.76
CA GLN A 159 12.63 19.89 4.21
C GLN A 159 12.20 21.08 3.33
N GLY A 160 10.94 21.12 2.84
CA GLY A 160 10.38 22.28 2.14
C GLY A 160 11.00 22.63 0.77
N GLY A 161 10.47 23.68 0.13
CA GLY A 161 10.94 24.17 -1.18
C GLY A 161 10.46 23.35 -2.40
N GLY A 162 10.81 23.82 -3.60
CA GLY A 162 10.26 23.33 -4.87
C GLY A 162 10.56 21.86 -5.22
N GLY A 163 11.55 21.23 -4.57
CA GLY A 163 11.90 19.83 -4.77
C GLY A 163 11.10 18.83 -3.91
N ALA A 164 10.02 19.24 -3.25
CA ALA A 164 9.27 18.41 -2.31
C ALA A 164 8.76 17.10 -2.94
N ALA A 165 8.16 17.17 -4.14
CA ALA A 165 7.68 15.97 -4.84
C ALA A 165 8.81 14.97 -5.11
N ARG A 166 9.93 15.42 -5.71
CA ARG A 166 11.11 14.58 -5.99
C ARG A 166 11.61 13.89 -4.72
N ARG A 167 11.81 14.63 -3.62
CA ARG A 167 12.34 14.06 -2.38
C ARG A 167 11.43 13.01 -1.76
N VAL A 168 10.11 13.22 -1.76
CA VAL A 168 9.17 12.22 -1.21
C VAL A 168 9.13 10.97 -2.10
N ILE A 169 9.20 11.13 -3.42
CA ILE A 169 9.29 10.03 -4.39
C ILE A 169 10.57 9.21 -4.17
N GLU A 170 11.71 9.87 -4.06
CA GLU A 170 13.01 9.26 -3.79
C GLU A 170 13.05 8.59 -2.42
N ALA A 171 12.46 9.21 -1.40
CA ALA A 171 12.35 8.66 -0.06
C ALA A 171 11.53 7.37 -0.04
N PHE A 172 10.41 7.34 -0.77
CA PHE A 172 9.59 6.14 -0.94
C PHE A 172 10.37 5.02 -1.63
N PHE A 173 10.97 5.33 -2.79
CA PHE A 173 11.73 4.36 -3.57
C PHE A 173 12.91 3.80 -2.75
N GLY A 174 13.72 4.69 -2.15
CA GLY A 174 14.88 4.31 -1.36
C GLY A 174 14.52 3.42 -0.16
N TYR A 175 13.40 3.71 0.52
CA TYR A 175 12.93 2.89 1.64
C TYR A 175 12.79 1.41 1.25
N TYR A 176 12.06 1.15 0.17
CA TYR A 176 11.75 -0.20 -0.26
C TYR A 176 12.84 -0.82 -1.15
N ALA A 177 13.66 -0.03 -1.83
CA ALA A 177 14.83 -0.53 -2.55
C ALA A 177 15.84 -1.17 -1.59
N GLU A 178 16.02 -0.60 -0.40
CA GLU A 178 16.88 -1.11 0.67
C GLU A 178 16.24 -2.28 1.45
N ARG A 179 14.90 -2.43 1.41
CA ARG A 179 14.12 -3.34 2.28
C ARG A 179 13.23 -4.27 1.46
N ALA A 180 13.85 -5.19 0.71
CA ALA A 180 13.16 -6.13 -0.18
C ALA A 180 12.08 -6.96 0.53
N THR A 181 12.35 -7.42 1.75
CA THR A 181 11.39 -8.20 2.54
C THR A 181 10.16 -7.37 2.89
N GLU A 182 10.36 -6.14 3.35
CA GLU A 182 9.24 -5.26 3.69
C GLU A 182 8.42 -4.89 2.45
N PHE A 183 9.08 -4.67 1.31
CA PHE A 183 8.38 -4.51 0.04
C PHE A 183 7.57 -5.77 -0.31
N SER A 184 8.14 -6.96 -0.14
CA SER A 184 7.44 -8.22 -0.35
C SER A 184 6.24 -8.35 0.59
N LEU A 185 6.36 -7.94 1.86
CA LEU A 185 5.23 -7.91 2.80
C LEU A 185 4.12 -7.02 2.25
N GLY A 186 4.43 -5.81 1.79
CA GLY A 186 3.46 -4.92 1.14
C GLY A 186 2.79 -5.55 -0.09
N MET A 187 3.54 -6.30 -0.90
CA MET A 187 2.98 -7.01 -2.08
C MET A 187 1.92 -8.05 -1.71
N TYR A 188 1.98 -8.64 -0.52
CA TYR A 188 0.94 -9.57 -0.06
C TYR A 188 -0.40 -8.89 0.24
N LEU A 189 -0.39 -7.60 0.64
CA LEU A 189 -1.61 -6.80 0.75
C LEU A 189 -2.32 -6.68 -0.62
N PHE A 190 -1.55 -6.64 -1.72
CA PHE A 190 -2.07 -6.54 -3.09
C PHE A 190 -2.46 -7.88 -3.71
N GLN A 191 -2.04 -9.02 -3.14
CA GLN A 191 -2.27 -10.33 -3.75
C GLN A 191 -3.65 -10.94 -3.50
N GLY A 192 -4.49 -10.39 -2.62
CA GLY A 192 -5.96 -10.55 -2.61
C GLY A 192 -6.62 -11.95 -2.69
N LEU A 193 -5.91 -13.07 -2.74
CA LEU A 193 -6.47 -14.39 -3.08
C LEU A 193 -5.85 -15.56 -2.29
N GLY A 194 -5.49 -15.34 -1.03
CA GLY A 194 -5.33 -16.43 -0.07
C GLY A 194 -6.65 -16.68 0.67
N PRO A 195 -7.12 -17.93 0.87
CA PRO A 195 -8.37 -18.23 1.60
C PRO A 195 -8.34 -17.89 3.11
N ARG A 196 -7.31 -17.17 3.58
CA ARG A 196 -7.15 -16.69 4.96
C ARG A 196 -6.60 -15.26 4.93
N GLY A 197 -7.49 -14.28 4.79
CA GLY A 197 -7.14 -12.87 5.04
C GLY A 197 -6.82 -12.63 6.52
N LEU A 198 -6.31 -11.44 6.86
CA LEU A 198 -5.99 -11.04 8.23
C LEU A 198 -7.24 -10.78 9.10
N GLY A 199 -8.42 -10.94 8.51
CA GLY A 199 -9.68 -10.43 9.03
C GLY A 199 -9.89 -8.98 8.58
N ARG A 200 -11.16 -8.60 8.41
CA ARG A 200 -11.55 -7.27 7.89
C ARG A 200 -10.91 -6.12 8.66
N GLU A 201 -10.85 -6.23 9.98
CA GLU A 201 -10.30 -5.17 10.85
C GLU A 201 -8.80 -4.90 10.60
N ALA A 202 -8.00 -5.96 10.48
CA ALA A 202 -6.58 -5.82 10.21
C ALA A 202 -6.32 -5.31 8.78
N ASP A 203 -7.11 -5.78 7.80
CA ASP A 203 -7.04 -5.29 6.43
C ASP A 203 -7.40 -3.79 6.36
N ASP A 204 -8.47 -3.36 7.03
CA ASP A 204 -8.90 -1.96 7.09
C ASP A 204 -7.84 -1.07 7.74
N ARG A 205 -7.25 -1.54 8.85
CA ARG A 205 -6.17 -0.83 9.56
C ARG A 205 -4.93 -0.66 8.68
N LEU A 206 -4.50 -1.71 7.99
CA LEU A 206 -3.33 -1.65 7.10
C LEU A 206 -3.60 -0.78 5.88
N ASN A 207 -4.78 -0.88 5.28
CA ASN A 207 -5.19 -0.03 4.17
C ASN A 207 -5.26 1.45 4.57
N ALA A 208 -5.73 1.77 5.79
CA ALA A 208 -5.70 3.12 6.32
C ALA A 208 -4.26 3.67 6.44
N ARG A 209 -3.32 2.87 6.93
CA ARG A 209 -1.90 3.26 7.01
C ARG A 209 -1.25 3.43 5.64
N LEU A 210 -1.52 2.53 4.70
CA LEU A 210 -1.05 2.65 3.32
C LEU A 210 -1.57 3.95 2.69
N ARG A 211 -2.87 4.25 2.85
CA ARG A 211 -3.46 5.53 2.39
C ARG A 211 -2.74 6.73 3.00
N GLY A 212 -2.39 6.68 4.29
CA GLY A 212 -1.60 7.72 4.94
C GLY A 212 -0.22 7.93 4.32
N CYS A 213 0.48 6.85 3.95
CA CYS A 213 1.76 6.96 3.23
C CYS A 213 1.59 7.54 1.83
N VAL A 214 0.57 7.08 1.11
CA VAL A 214 0.27 7.54 -0.25
C VAL A 214 -0.18 9.01 -0.25
N ASP A 215 -0.90 9.47 0.76
CA ASP A 215 -1.27 10.89 0.94
C ASP A 215 -0.04 11.81 1.01
N LEU A 216 1.06 11.36 1.60
CA LEU A 216 2.31 12.13 1.65
C LEU A 216 2.91 12.37 0.27
N LEU A 217 2.72 11.45 -0.69
CA LEU A 217 3.08 11.70 -2.10
C LEU A 217 2.23 12.86 -2.65
N GLY A 218 0.91 12.83 -2.41
CA GLY A 218 -0.01 13.90 -2.82
C GLY A 218 0.34 15.26 -2.20
N ARG A 219 0.75 15.29 -0.92
CA ARG A 219 1.25 16.52 -0.27
C ARG A 219 2.54 17.02 -0.90
N GLY A 220 3.46 16.12 -1.26
CA GLY A 220 4.68 16.46 -2.00
C GLY A 220 4.36 17.12 -3.35
N LEU A 221 3.37 16.59 -4.08
CA LEU A 221 2.91 17.17 -5.36
C LEU A 221 2.32 18.57 -5.17
N ARG A 222 1.43 18.76 -4.18
CA ARG A 222 0.85 20.08 -3.86
C ARG A 222 1.90 21.12 -3.45
N ALA A 223 2.94 20.68 -2.73
CA ALA A 223 4.03 21.55 -2.32
C ALA A 223 4.94 21.95 -3.49
N ALA A 224 5.04 21.12 -4.53
CA ALA A 224 5.86 21.41 -5.71
C ALA A 224 5.15 22.38 -6.68
N LYS A 225 3.83 22.23 -6.87
CA LYS A 225 3.06 23.03 -7.84
C LYS A 225 1.59 23.17 -7.42
N PRO A 226 0.94 24.33 -7.63
CA PRO A 226 -0.49 24.51 -7.34
C PRO A 226 -1.36 23.86 -8.42
N TRP A 227 -1.42 22.53 -8.43
CA TRP A 227 -2.36 21.77 -9.26
C TRP A 227 -3.76 21.71 -8.63
N PRO A 228 -4.84 21.65 -9.45
CA PRO A 228 -6.17 21.31 -8.96
C PRO A 228 -6.17 19.95 -8.24
N ASP A 229 -7.00 19.80 -7.20
CA ASP A 229 -7.01 18.57 -6.37
C ASP A 229 -7.31 17.30 -7.17
N GLU A 230 -8.19 17.39 -8.17
CA GLU A 230 -8.48 16.29 -9.10
C GLU A 230 -7.24 15.82 -9.89
N MET A 231 -6.37 16.76 -10.28
CA MET A 231 -5.12 16.46 -10.98
C MET A 231 -4.08 15.88 -10.00
N VAL A 232 -4.01 16.41 -8.78
CA VAL A 232 -3.14 15.86 -7.73
C VAL A 232 -3.48 14.41 -7.44
N ALA A 233 -4.77 14.07 -7.31
CA ALA A 233 -5.19 12.70 -7.03
C ALA A 233 -4.78 11.73 -8.16
N VAL A 234 -4.93 12.16 -9.42
CA VAL A 234 -4.51 11.36 -10.58
C VAL A 234 -2.99 11.20 -10.62
N GLU A 235 -2.23 12.28 -10.46
CA GLU A 235 -0.76 12.25 -10.48
C GLU A 235 -0.20 11.46 -9.28
N GLN A 236 -0.78 11.58 -8.09
CA GLN A 236 -0.44 10.78 -6.91
C GLN A 236 -0.58 9.29 -7.20
N MET A 237 -1.66 8.87 -7.87
CA MET A 237 -1.84 7.48 -8.26
C MET A 237 -0.87 7.04 -9.36
N GLN A 238 -0.54 7.92 -10.32
CA GLN A 238 0.49 7.65 -11.33
C GLN A 238 1.86 7.43 -10.69
N VAL A 239 2.25 8.31 -9.76
CA VAL A 239 3.50 8.21 -8.98
C VAL A 239 3.54 6.90 -8.22
N PHE A 240 2.48 6.59 -7.47
CA PHE A 240 2.41 5.35 -6.70
C PHE A 240 2.51 4.12 -7.61
N THR A 241 1.77 4.08 -8.72
CA THR A 241 1.79 2.98 -9.69
C THR A 241 3.18 2.81 -10.30
N TYR A 242 3.81 3.93 -10.69
CA TYR A 242 5.16 3.94 -11.23
C TYR A 242 6.18 3.39 -10.23
N LEU A 243 6.14 3.85 -8.98
CA LEU A 243 7.01 3.38 -7.90
C LEU A 243 6.85 1.88 -7.64
N MET A 244 5.61 1.38 -7.57
CA MET A 244 5.35 -0.06 -7.40
C MET A 244 5.92 -0.88 -8.55
N GLY A 245 5.68 -0.47 -9.80
CA GLY A 245 6.22 -1.14 -10.98
C GLY A 245 7.74 -1.14 -11.00
N LEU A 246 8.36 0.01 -10.70
CA LEU A 246 9.80 0.17 -10.67
C LEU A 246 10.44 -0.71 -9.59
N LEU A 247 9.89 -0.71 -8.37
CA LEU A 247 10.36 -1.54 -7.26
C LEU A 247 10.21 -3.04 -7.55
N LEU A 248 9.10 -3.45 -8.18
CA LEU A 248 8.89 -4.84 -8.60
C LEU A 248 9.97 -5.28 -9.60
N LEU A 249 10.25 -4.48 -10.62
CA LEU A 249 11.28 -4.78 -11.62
C LEU A 249 12.69 -4.71 -11.04
N PHE A 250 12.92 -3.83 -10.07
CA PHE A 250 14.18 -3.70 -9.35
C PHE A 250 14.48 -4.95 -8.51
N HIS A 251 13.56 -5.37 -7.65
CA HIS A 251 13.74 -6.53 -6.77
C HIS A 251 13.80 -7.86 -7.52
N THR A 252 13.08 -7.98 -8.64
CA THR A 252 13.16 -9.16 -9.52
C THR A 252 14.39 -9.18 -10.43
N ARG A 253 15.29 -8.17 -10.32
CA ARG A 253 16.48 -7.98 -11.17
C ARG A 253 16.20 -7.90 -12.67
N ARG A 254 14.95 -7.61 -13.05
CA ARG A 254 14.53 -7.50 -14.45
C ARG A 254 15.07 -6.25 -15.12
N LEU A 255 15.23 -5.15 -14.37
CA LEU A 255 15.85 -3.92 -14.90
C LEU A 255 17.25 -4.19 -15.45
N LYS A 256 18.09 -4.90 -14.68
CA LYS A 256 19.45 -5.26 -15.12
C LYS A 256 19.44 -6.14 -16.37
N SER A 257 18.49 -7.07 -16.47
CA SER A 257 18.32 -7.92 -17.66
C SER A 257 17.89 -7.15 -18.91
N LEU A 258 17.30 -5.96 -18.74
CA LEU A 258 16.86 -5.08 -19.81
C LEU A 258 17.84 -3.92 -20.06
N ASP A 259 19.03 -3.99 -19.48
CA ASP A 259 20.04 -2.92 -19.51
C ASP A 259 19.52 -1.56 -19.02
N GLN A 260 18.66 -1.60 -17.99
CA GLN A 260 18.08 -0.42 -17.36
C GLN A 260 18.53 -0.30 -15.90
N GLN A 261 18.59 0.95 -15.42
CA GLN A 261 18.91 1.27 -14.03
C GLN A 261 17.75 2.04 -13.39
N ALA A 262 17.37 1.63 -12.17
CA ALA A 262 16.25 2.27 -11.47
C ALA A 262 16.49 3.75 -11.19
N ALA A 263 17.72 4.13 -10.82
CA ALA A 263 18.08 5.53 -10.54
C ALA A 263 17.82 6.44 -11.76
N GLY A 264 18.31 6.04 -12.94
CA GLY A 264 18.11 6.83 -14.17
C GLY A 264 16.65 6.89 -14.63
N LEU A 265 15.88 5.82 -14.41
CA LEU A 265 14.44 5.83 -14.69
C LEU A 265 13.70 6.79 -13.74
N LEU A 266 14.00 6.73 -12.44
CA LEU A 266 13.39 7.56 -11.41
C LEU A 266 13.72 9.04 -11.61
N GLU A 267 14.97 9.36 -11.96
CA GLU A 267 15.43 10.71 -12.28
C GLU A 267 14.64 11.29 -13.46
N ARG A 268 14.53 10.54 -14.57
CA ARG A 268 13.76 10.95 -15.76
C ARG A 268 12.28 11.14 -15.45
N TYR A 269 11.71 10.25 -14.64
CA TYR A 269 10.32 10.36 -14.20
C TYR A 269 10.09 11.65 -13.42
N CYS A 270 10.93 11.94 -12.42
CA CYS A 270 10.84 13.16 -11.62
C CYS A 270 11.06 14.42 -12.48
N ALA A 271 12.04 14.42 -13.39
CA ALA A 271 12.29 15.54 -14.29
C ALA A 271 11.09 15.81 -15.22
N THR A 272 10.44 14.76 -15.72
CA THR A 272 9.22 14.90 -16.54
C THR A 272 8.06 15.47 -15.72
N LEU A 273 7.90 15.01 -14.47
CA LEU A 273 6.86 15.48 -13.56
C LEU A 273 7.03 16.97 -13.24
N GLU A 274 8.26 17.44 -13.05
CA GLU A 274 8.58 18.85 -12.78
C GLU A 274 8.34 19.78 -13.98
N GLN A 275 8.35 19.25 -15.21
CA GLN A 275 8.13 20.02 -16.44
C GLN A 275 6.65 20.18 -16.83
N ARG A 276 5.76 19.35 -16.27
CA ARG A 276 4.30 19.42 -16.50
C ARG A 276 3.69 20.58 -15.73
#